data_AF-A0A840AVF0-F1
#
_entry.id   AF-A0A840AVF0-F1
#
_cell.length_a   1.000
_cell.length_b   1.000
_cell.length_c   1.000
_cell.angle_alpha   90.00
_cell.angle_beta   90.00
_cell.angle_gamma   90.00
#
_symmetry.space_group_name_H-M   'P 1'
#
loop_
_entity.id
_entity.type
_entity.pdbx_description
1 polymer ?
#
loop_
_entity_poly.entity_id
_entity_poly.type
_entity_poly.pdbx_seq_one_letter_code
_entity_poly.pdbx_strand_id
1 'polypeptide(L)'
;MSGDDPKDKAPTNRGHLQPETAGAMRDELLQGVGYKRPPKHSQFQPGQSGNPRGRPRGAPPDLTLADQPALEAVLRIAAKPVTIREGDRVTQVPMREAMVQAIFTNGAKGNARSQGLAMDLMRTADQMKARETIARNDYWARYKAEKETELARAAAKGEPPPHLLPHPDDVIIDSIKGVRLVGPFDEESEAQMEEMIALCETLLMQDALDHRSTHRLDGTPLKEPGSALLMFSALQQAIPPRLRLSDAQIAVRLMTYEDWPKRRLLKALHQAWHKLGKPMPRGTVMPNLSTTRNRLAFLIDLAAAATANNIDMRAWGRGKPDDATLDIFDKHGIRFG
;
A
#
# COMPACT_ATOMS: atom_id res chain seq x y z
N MET A 1 -20.63 125.77 6.88
CA MET A 1 -21.30 124.46 6.83
C MET A 1 -20.17 123.43 6.84
N SER A 2 -19.62 123.10 8.02
CA SER A 2 -20.06 122.01 8.91
C SER A 2 -19.94 120.65 8.20
N GLY A 3 -18.99 119.76 8.50
CA GLY A 3 -18.01 119.79 9.60
C GLY A 3 -16.86 118.78 9.44
N ASP A 4 -15.91 118.95 10.37
CA ASP A 4 -14.95 118.04 11.01
C ASP A 4 -14.27 116.87 10.27
N ASP A 5 -12.95 117.05 10.13
CA ASP A 5 -11.82 116.12 10.28
C ASP A 5 -11.87 115.19 11.53
N PRO A 6 -10.90 114.27 11.79
CA PRO A 6 -9.96 113.55 10.91
C PRO A 6 -9.76 112.05 11.31
N LYS A 7 -9.00 111.26 10.52
CA LYS A 7 -7.76 110.58 10.97
C LYS A 7 -7.17 109.58 9.96
N ASP A 8 -5.85 109.73 9.87
CA ASP A 8 -4.80 108.76 9.61
C ASP A 8 -4.36 108.34 8.20
N LYS A 9 -3.09 108.70 7.99
CA LYS A 9 -2.14 108.44 6.92
C LYS A 9 -1.73 106.97 6.86
N ALA A 10 -1.53 106.44 5.66
CA ALA A 10 -0.26 105.85 5.16
C ALA A 10 -0.52 105.06 3.86
N PRO A 11 0.48 104.95 2.96
CA PRO A 11 0.22 104.87 1.52
C PRO A 11 -0.05 103.45 1.02
N THR A 12 -1.03 103.32 0.14
CA THR A 12 -1.19 102.17 -0.76
C THR A 12 -0.07 102.18 -1.81
N ASN A 13 1.09 101.64 -1.45
CA ASN A 13 2.10 101.29 -2.44
C ASN A 13 1.85 99.83 -2.87
N ARG A 14 1.34 99.66 -4.10
CA ARG A 14 1.21 98.37 -4.77
C ARG A 14 2.62 97.83 -5.05
N GLY A 15 3.16 97.10 -4.07
CA GLY A 15 4.41 96.37 -4.20
C GLY A 15 4.21 95.15 -5.08
N HIS A 16 4.70 95.23 -6.32
CA HIS A 16 4.90 94.11 -7.22
C HIS A 16 5.83 93.10 -6.54
N LEU A 17 5.30 91.94 -6.13
CA LEU A 17 6.13 90.81 -5.71
C LEU A 17 6.96 90.37 -6.90
N GLN A 18 8.29 90.40 -6.75
CA GLN A 18 9.21 89.94 -7.78
C GLN A 18 8.92 88.46 -8.09
N PRO A 19 8.91 88.02 -9.37
CA PRO A 19 8.56 86.65 -9.75
C PRO A 19 9.46 85.60 -9.07
N GLU A 20 10.68 86.00 -8.69
CA GLU A 20 11.66 85.23 -7.93
C GLU A 20 11.15 84.82 -6.52
N THR A 21 10.45 85.71 -5.80
CA THR A 21 10.01 85.46 -4.41
C THR A 21 8.71 84.67 -4.33
N ALA A 22 7.84 84.77 -5.35
CA ALA A 22 6.65 83.94 -5.47
C ALA A 22 6.97 82.47 -5.82
N GLY A 23 8.08 82.22 -6.54
CA GLY A 23 8.59 80.88 -6.81
C GLY A 23 9.18 80.21 -5.56
N ALA A 24 10.01 80.93 -4.81
CA ALA A 24 10.66 80.42 -3.61
C ALA A 24 9.67 80.02 -2.50
N MET A 25 8.62 80.81 -2.25
CA MET A 25 7.59 80.45 -1.25
C MET A 25 6.73 79.26 -1.69
N ARG A 26 6.51 79.09 -3.01
CA ARG A 26 5.81 77.90 -3.56
C ARG A 26 6.64 76.63 -3.38
N ASP A 27 7.93 76.72 -3.61
CA ASP A 27 8.84 75.58 -3.45
C ASP A 27 9.02 75.19 -1.98
N GLU A 28 9.03 76.15 -1.05
CA GLU A 28 9.12 75.88 0.39
C GLU A 28 7.82 75.24 0.94
N LEU A 29 6.64 75.66 0.46
CA LEU A 29 5.34 75.05 0.82
C LEU A 29 5.12 73.65 0.21
N LEU A 30 5.72 73.36 -0.96
CA LEU A 30 5.63 72.05 -1.63
C LEU A 30 6.65 71.02 -1.10
N GLN A 31 7.64 71.45 -0.30
CA GLN A 31 8.69 70.59 0.28
C GLN A 31 8.34 70.02 1.66
N GLY A 32 7.18 70.37 2.24
CA GLY A 32 6.72 69.83 3.52
C GLY A 32 6.49 68.32 3.48
N VAL A 33 7.34 67.58 4.19
CA VAL A 33 7.18 66.15 4.47
C VAL A 33 5.96 65.92 5.35
N GLY A 34 5.06 65.01 4.94
CA GLY A 34 3.81 64.74 5.66
C GLY A 34 3.17 63.41 5.24
N TYR A 35 2.05 63.06 5.85
CA TYR A 35 1.34 61.80 5.58
C TYR A 35 1.02 61.68 4.08
N LYS A 36 1.45 60.56 3.47
CA LYS A 36 1.38 60.29 2.00
C LYS A 36 2.21 61.22 1.10
N ARG A 37 3.16 61.97 1.65
CA ARG A 37 4.11 62.84 0.91
C ARG A 37 5.56 62.55 1.32
N PRO A 38 6.16 61.44 0.83
CA PRO A 38 7.55 61.11 1.14
C PRO A 38 8.53 62.16 0.58
N PRO A 39 9.71 62.36 1.20
CA PRO A 39 10.71 63.30 0.71
C PRO A 39 11.08 63.06 -0.75
N LYS A 40 11.25 64.12 -1.56
CA LYS A 40 11.59 63.97 -2.99
C LYS A 40 12.89 63.18 -3.23
N HIS A 41 13.87 63.26 -2.33
CA HIS A 41 15.13 62.51 -2.45
C HIS A 41 14.99 61.00 -2.25
N SER A 42 13.87 60.53 -1.68
CA SER A 42 13.59 59.10 -1.47
C SER A 42 12.48 58.55 -2.38
N GLN A 43 11.91 59.39 -3.25
CA GLN A 43 10.95 58.95 -4.26
C GLN A 43 11.69 58.27 -5.43
N PHE A 44 11.15 57.14 -5.90
CA PHE A 44 11.66 56.50 -7.11
C PHE A 44 11.38 57.38 -8.34
N GLN A 45 12.35 57.48 -9.23
CA GLN A 45 12.20 58.26 -10.46
C GLN A 45 11.16 57.58 -11.38
N PRO A 46 10.24 58.35 -12.00
CA PRO A 46 9.31 57.82 -12.99
C PRO A 46 10.05 57.06 -14.09
N GLY A 47 9.68 55.80 -14.33
CA GLY A 47 10.34 54.93 -15.32
C GLY A 47 11.53 54.11 -14.80
N GLN A 48 11.97 54.33 -13.55
CA GLN A 48 13.06 53.57 -12.94
C GLN A 48 12.59 52.82 -11.69
N SER A 49 12.40 51.51 -11.82
CA SER A 49 12.11 50.63 -10.69
C SER A 49 13.26 50.67 -9.67
N GLY A 50 12.94 50.79 -8.39
CA GLY A 50 13.90 50.65 -7.28
C GLY A 50 14.60 49.28 -7.22
N ASN A 51 14.07 48.31 -7.97
CA ASN A 51 14.74 47.05 -8.26
C ASN A 51 14.84 46.86 -9.79
N PRO A 52 15.90 47.40 -10.43
CA PRO A 52 16.08 47.34 -11.88
C PRO A 52 16.17 45.91 -12.44
N ARG A 53 16.56 44.94 -11.60
CA ARG A 53 16.66 43.52 -11.96
C ARG A 53 15.36 42.75 -11.77
N GLY A 54 14.31 43.41 -11.27
CA GLY A 54 13.04 42.78 -10.94
C GLY A 54 13.16 41.78 -9.79
N ARG A 55 12.02 41.20 -9.40
CA ARG A 55 12.00 40.02 -8.53
C ARG A 55 12.75 38.90 -9.27
N PRO A 56 13.71 38.18 -8.63
CA PRO A 56 14.40 37.07 -9.27
C PRO A 56 13.36 36.11 -9.89
N ARG A 57 13.57 35.73 -11.16
CA ARG A 57 12.77 34.71 -11.83
C ARG A 57 12.84 33.42 -10.99
N GLY A 58 11.71 32.70 -10.92
CA GLY A 58 11.44 31.64 -9.94
C GLY A 58 12.58 30.63 -9.71
N ALA A 59 12.53 29.97 -8.54
CA ALA A 59 13.52 28.99 -8.11
C ALA A 59 13.92 28.04 -9.26
N PRO A 60 15.22 27.72 -9.40
CA PRO A 60 15.70 26.87 -10.48
C PRO A 60 14.94 25.53 -10.50
N PRO A 61 14.59 25.01 -11.69
CA PRO A 61 13.92 23.73 -11.82
C PRO A 61 14.87 22.61 -11.39
N ASP A 62 14.43 21.78 -10.46
CA ASP A 62 15.07 20.55 -9.96
C ASP A 62 16.57 20.64 -9.66
N LEU A 63 16.89 21.26 -8.52
CA LEU A 63 18.17 21.05 -7.84
C LEU A 63 18.26 19.59 -7.37
N THR A 64 19.30 18.87 -7.80
CA THR A 64 19.56 17.50 -7.36
C THR A 64 19.96 17.47 -5.87
N LEU A 65 19.89 16.32 -5.19
CA LEU A 65 20.34 16.21 -3.79
C LEU A 65 21.79 16.65 -3.58
N ALA A 66 22.63 16.49 -4.62
CA ALA A 66 24.03 16.91 -4.61
C ALA A 66 24.18 18.44 -4.48
N ASP A 67 23.18 19.20 -4.94
CA ASP A 67 23.16 20.67 -4.86
C ASP A 67 22.55 21.17 -3.52
N GLN A 68 22.18 20.25 -2.62
CA GLN A 68 21.48 20.55 -1.36
C GLN A 68 22.12 19.81 -0.16
N PRO A 69 23.35 20.19 0.25
CA PRO A 69 24.09 19.47 1.30
C PRO A 69 23.36 19.44 2.66
N ALA A 70 22.52 20.44 2.94
CA ALA A 70 21.67 20.45 4.12
C ALA A 70 20.55 19.39 4.07
N LEU A 71 19.91 19.21 2.91
CA LEU A 71 18.87 18.20 2.72
C LEU A 71 19.46 16.80 2.79
N GLU A 72 20.61 16.58 2.16
CA GLU A 72 21.35 15.31 2.25
C GLU A 72 21.73 14.98 3.71
N ALA A 73 22.24 15.97 4.45
CA ALA A 73 22.55 15.80 5.87
C ALA A 73 21.31 15.42 6.70
N VAL A 74 20.15 16.06 6.44
CA VAL A 74 18.88 15.75 7.09
C VAL A 74 18.44 14.32 6.77
N LEU A 75 18.44 13.90 5.50
CA LEU A 75 18.04 12.55 5.10
C LEU A 75 18.95 11.48 5.72
N ARG A 76 20.25 11.75 5.77
CA ARG A 76 21.24 10.88 6.41
C ARG A 76 21.01 10.76 7.91
N ILE A 77 20.79 11.87 8.62
CA ILE A 77 20.47 11.84 10.06
C ILE A 77 19.17 11.10 10.30
N ALA A 78 18.15 11.37 9.49
CA ALA A 78 16.84 10.72 9.58
C ALA A 78 16.92 9.20 9.36
N ALA A 79 17.94 8.72 8.62
CA ALA A 79 18.21 7.30 8.39
C ALA A 79 19.02 6.63 9.49
N LYS A 80 19.73 7.38 10.35
CA LYS A 80 20.56 6.79 11.40
C LYS A 80 19.68 6.09 12.45
N PRO A 81 20.08 4.89 12.91
CA PRO A 81 19.37 4.20 13.98
C PRO A 81 19.55 4.95 15.30
N VAL A 82 18.49 4.96 16.09
CA VAL A 82 18.47 5.45 17.46
C VAL A 82 17.81 4.41 18.34
N THR A 83 18.28 4.34 19.60
CA THR A 83 17.75 3.41 20.58
C THR A 83 16.54 4.02 21.27
N ILE A 84 15.39 3.36 21.16
CA ILE A 84 14.15 3.72 21.87
C ILE A 84 13.84 2.64 22.89
N ARG A 85 13.29 3.05 24.04
CA ARG A 85 12.78 2.15 25.07
C ARG A 85 11.25 2.23 25.11
N GLU A 86 10.60 1.09 24.89
CA GLU A 86 9.16 0.90 25.02
C GLU A 86 8.89 -0.10 26.15
N GLY A 87 8.52 0.42 27.33
CA GLY A 87 8.40 -0.38 28.55
C GLY A 87 9.72 -1.09 28.88
N ASP A 88 9.70 -2.41 28.84
CA ASP A 88 10.85 -3.27 29.13
C ASP A 88 11.66 -3.67 27.89
N ARG A 89 11.20 -3.31 26.69
CA ARG A 89 11.90 -3.62 25.43
C ARG A 89 12.71 -2.42 24.96
N VAL A 90 13.94 -2.69 24.53
CA VAL A 90 14.84 -1.71 23.91
C VAL A 90 15.03 -2.11 22.46
N THR A 91 14.63 -1.24 21.53
CA THR A 91 14.68 -1.48 20.09
C THR A 91 15.46 -0.37 19.39
N GLN A 92 16.14 -0.71 18.30
CA GLN A 92 16.79 0.26 17.43
C GLN A 92 15.92 0.51 16.20
N VAL A 93 15.53 1.76 16.00
CA VAL A 93 14.74 2.20 14.83
C VAL A 93 15.36 3.45 14.22
N PRO A 94 15.17 3.74 12.92
CA PRO A 94 15.66 4.97 12.31
C PRO A 94 15.09 6.23 12.99
N MET A 95 15.87 7.31 13.06
CA MET A 95 15.47 8.58 13.68
C MET A 95 14.12 9.11 13.14
N ARG A 96 13.85 8.98 11.83
CA ARG A 96 12.56 9.40 11.26
C ARG A 96 11.36 8.68 11.89
N GLU A 97 11.50 7.38 12.14
CA GLU A 97 10.45 6.54 12.71
C GLU A 97 10.29 6.87 14.19
N ALA A 98 11.41 7.04 14.90
CA ALA A 98 11.44 7.52 16.28
C ALA A 98 10.69 8.84 16.47
N MET A 99 10.93 9.81 15.59
CA MET A 99 10.27 11.11 15.62
C MET A 99 8.78 11.00 15.38
N VAL A 100 8.35 10.21 14.39
CA VAL A 100 6.93 9.95 14.13
C VAL A 100 6.31 9.32 15.37
N GLN A 101 6.90 8.28 15.93
CA GLN A 101 6.38 7.63 17.13
C GLN A 101 6.27 8.59 18.33
N ALA A 102 7.25 9.47 18.54
CA ALA A 102 7.21 10.50 19.57
C ALA A 102 6.05 11.50 19.36
N ILE A 103 5.76 11.87 18.11
CA ILE A 103 4.63 12.75 17.78
C ILE A 103 3.31 12.06 18.15
N PHE A 104 3.12 10.80 17.74
CA PHE A 104 1.89 10.06 18.02
C PHE A 104 1.70 9.79 19.52
N THR A 105 2.76 9.37 20.23
CA THR A 105 2.70 9.12 21.68
C THR A 105 2.41 10.38 22.50
N ASN A 106 3.04 11.51 22.16
CA ASN A 106 2.74 12.78 22.82
C ASN A 106 1.35 13.31 22.46
N GLY A 107 0.89 13.10 21.23
CA GLY A 107 -0.47 13.42 20.82
C GLY A 107 -1.52 12.63 21.60
N ALA A 108 -1.30 11.31 21.77
CA ALA A 108 -2.15 10.44 22.58
C ALA A 108 -2.18 10.86 24.06
N LYS A 109 -1.08 11.42 24.59
CA LYS A 109 -0.99 11.98 25.95
C LYS A 109 -1.63 13.36 26.11
N GLY A 110 -2.23 13.94 25.06
CA GLY A 110 -2.98 15.20 25.14
C GLY A 110 -2.19 16.47 24.78
N ASN A 111 -0.97 16.35 24.21
CA ASN A 111 -0.25 17.53 23.74
C ASN A 111 -0.91 18.07 22.46
N ALA A 112 -1.58 19.23 22.54
CA ALA A 112 -2.34 19.81 21.44
C ALA A 112 -1.53 20.05 20.14
N ARG A 113 -0.25 20.47 20.26
CA ARG A 113 0.63 20.66 19.09
C ARG A 113 0.95 19.31 18.43
N SER A 114 1.29 18.29 19.22
CA SER A 114 1.56 16.95 18.71
C SER A 114 0.30 16.30 18.13
N GLN A 115 -0.89 16.56 18.70
CA GLN A 115 -2.17 16.10 18.13
C GLN A 115 -2.42 16.71 16.75
N GLY A 116 -2.24 18.03 16.59
CA GLY A 116 -2.38 18.68 15.28
C GLY A 116 -1.43 18.09 14.24
N LEU A 117 -0.15 17.93 14.60
CA LEU A 117 0.85 17.33 13.70
C LEU A 117 0.55 15.87 13.37
N ALA A 118 0.10 15.07 14.34
CA ALA A 118 -0.29 13.67 14.12
C ALA A 118 -1.49 13.56 13.15
N MET A 119 -2.52 14.38 13.36
CA MET A 119 -3.70 14.41 12.49
C MET A 119 -3.34 14.84 11.05
N ASP A 120 -2.44 15.81 10.90
CA ASP A 120 -1.96 16.24 9.58
C ASP A 120 -1.14 15.16 8.88
N LEU A 121 -0.28 14.43 9.61
CA LEU A 121 0.46 13.29 9.09
C LEU A 121 -0.48 12.16 8.66
N MET A 122 -1.48 11.80 9.49
CA MET A 122 -2.49 10.80 9.15
C MET A 122 -3.25 11.19 7.89
N ARG A 123 -3.78 12.42 7.83
CA ARG A 123 -4.52 12.94 6.66
C ARG A 123 -3.66 12.90 5.39
N THR A 124 -2.39 13.28 5.49
CA THR A 124 -1.45 13.24 4.35
C THR A 124 -1.21 11.81 3.90
N ALA A 125 -0.98 10.88 4.83
CA ALA A 125 -0.79 9.46 4.54
C ALA A 125 -2.03 8.85 3.88
N ASP A 126 -3.23 9.14 4.41
CA ASP A 126 -4.49 8.66 3.85
C ASP A 126 -4.73 9.20 2.44
N GLN A 127 -4.48 10.49 2.21
CA GLN A 127 -4.61 11.10 0.88
C GLN A 127 -3.60 10.51 -0.12
N MET A 128 -2.35 10.31 0.30
CA MET A 128 -1.34 9.68 -0.56
C MET A 128 -1.73 8.25 -0.91
N LYS A 129 -2.15 7.46 0.09
CA LYS A 129 -2.61 6.08 -0.10
C LYS A 129 -3.86 6.02 -0.99
N ALA A 130 -4.81 6.93 -0.81
CA ALA A 130 -6.00 7.02 -1.65
C ALA A 130 -5.64 7.34 -3.09
N ARG A 131 -4.75 8.32 -3.32
CA ARG A 131 -4.28 8.68 -4.67
C ARG A 131 -3.54 7.53 -5.35
N GLU A 132 -2.65 6.85 -4.64
CA GLU A 132 -1.96 5.67 -5.13
C GLU A 132 -2.95 4.55 -5.48
N THR A 133 -3.94 4.31 -4.61
CA THR A 133 -4.98 3.31 -4.82
C THR A 133 -5.81 3.62 -6.06
N ILE A 134 -6.24 4.87 -6.25
CA ILE A 134 -6.96 5.31 -7.45
C ILE A 134 -6.11 5.13 -8.70
N ALA A 135 -4.87 5.64 -8.70
CA ALA A 135 -3.98 5.54 -9.86
C ALA A 135 -3.69 4.07 -10.25
N ARG A 136 -3.47 3.21 -9.25
CA ARG A 136 -3.28 1.78 -9.44
C ARG A 136 -4.55 1.12 -9.98
N ASN A 137 -5.72 1.43 -9.42
CA ASN A 137 -7.00 0.89 -9.87
C ASN A 137 -7.29 1.31 -11.32
N ASP A 138 -7.02 2.56 -11.69
CA ASP A 138 -7.20 3.07 -13.05
C ASP A 138 -6.31 2.34 -14.06
N TYR A 139 -5.05 2.08 -13.70
CA TYR A 139 -4.14 1.28 -14.53
C TYR A 139 -4.70 -0.12 -14.79
N TRP A 140 -5.10 -0.82 -13.73
CA TRP A 140 -5.61 -2.18 -13.84
C TRP A 140 -6.97 -2.25 -14.52
N ALA A 141 -7.83 -1.24 -14.37
CA ALA A 141 -9.11 -1.16 -15.08
C ALA A 141 -8.88 -1.08 -16.60
N ARG A 142 -7.89 -0.29 -17.03
CA ARG A 142 -7.50 -0.21 -18.45
C ARG A 142 -6.91 -1.53 -18.94
N TYR A 143 -6.02 -2.15 -18.16
CA TYR A 143 -5.47 -3.46 -18.47
C TYR A 143 -6.56 -4.51 -18.68
N LYS A 144 -7.52 -4.62 -17.74
CA LYS A 144 -8.64 -5.57 -17.85
C LYS A 144 -9.44 -5.33 -19.12
N ALA A 145 -9.84 -4.08 -19.38
CA ALA A 145 -10.63 -3.75 -20.56
C ALA A 145 -9.88 -4.10 -21.86
N GLU A 146 -8.59 -3.80 -21.95
CA GLU A 146 -7.78 -4.15 -23.11
C GLU A 146 -7.75 -5.67 -23.33
N LYS A 147 -7.45 -6.43 -22.27
CA LYS A 147 -7.31 -7.89 -22.35
C LYS A 147 -8.64 -8.62 -22.59
N GLU A 148 -9.74 -8.15 -22.02
CA GLU A 148 -11.07 -8.67 -22.33
C GLU A 148 -11.44 -8.46 -23.80
N THR A 149 -11.08 -7.31 -24.39
CA THR A 149 -11.30 -7.10 -25.83
C THR A 149 -10.42 -8.01 -26.70
N GLU A 150 -9.21 -8.33 -26.25
CA GLU A 150 -8.31 -9.27 -26.94
C GLU A 150 -8.89 -10.69 -26.92
N LEU A 151 -9.35 -11.15 -25.76
CA LEU A 151 -10.04 -12.44 -25.61
C LEU A 151 -11.31 -12.52 -26.46
N ALA A 152 -12.14 -11.47 -26.44
CA ALA A 152 -13.37 -11.41 -27.23
C ALA A 152 -13.10 -11.44 -28.74
N ARG A 153 -12.02 -10.80 -29.21
CA ARG A 153 -11.60 -10.85 -30.62
C ARG A 153 -11.13 -12.24 -31.03
N ALA A 154 -10.31 -12.90 -30.19
CA ALA A 154 -9.86 -14.26 -30.45
C ALA A 154 -11.04 -15.24 -30.52
N ALA A 155 -11.97 -15.14 -29.55
CA ALA A 155 -13.19 -15.93 -29.52
C ALA A 155 -14.07 -15.70 -30.76
N ALA A 156 -14.25 -14.45 -31.20
CA ALA A 156 -15.03 -14.13 -32.39
C ALA A 156 -14.41 -14.67 -33.69
N LYS A 157 -13.08 -14.81 -33.75
CA LYS A 157 -12.36 -15.40 -34.87
C LYS A 157 -12.24 -16.92 -34.81
N GLY A 158 -12.60 -17.54 -33.68
CA GLY A 158 -12.36 -18.97 -33.43
C GLY A 158 -10.88 -19.32 -33.26
N GLU A 159 -10.04 -18.34 -32.91
CA GLU A 159 -8.62 -18.54 -32.62
C GLU A 159 -8.45 -19.05 -31.18
N PRO A 160 -7.37 -19.79 -30.88
CA PRO A 160 -7.07 -20.15 -29.49
C PRO A 160 -6.91 -18.88 -28.64
N PRO A 161 -7.42 -18.89 -27.39
CA PRO A 161 -7.32 -17.72 -26.54
C PRO A 161 -5.85 -17.35 -26.33
N PRO A 162 -5.48 -16.06 -26.45
CA PRO A 162 -4.12 -15.61 -26.17
C PRO A 162 -3.72 -15.98 -24.74
N HIS A 163 -2.45 -16.35 -24.59
CA HIS A 163 -1.86 -16.58 -23.28
C HIS A 163 -1.58 -15.23 -22.60
N LEU A 164 -2.33 -14.94 -21.53
CA LEU A 164 -2.33 -13.65 -20.85
C LEU A 164 -1.98 -13.80 -19.37
N LEU A 165 -0.89 -13.15 -18.95
CA LEU A 165 -0.46 -13.06 -17.57
C LEU A 165 -0.40 -11.59 -17.12
N PRO A 166 -1.11 -11.21 -16.04
CA PRO A 166 -2.19 -11.95 -15.40
C PRO A 166 -3.46 -12.02 -16.26
N HIS A 167 -4.28 -13.07 -16.05
CA HIS A 167 -5.59 -13.15 -16.71
C HIS A 167 -6.52 -12.03 -16.19
N PRO A 168 -7.33 -11.36 -17.05
CA PRO A 168 -8.20 -10.26 -16.61
C PRO A 168 -9.15 -10.65 -15.47
N ASP A 169 -9.73 -11.86 -15.50
CA ASP A 169 -10.61 -12.35 -14.43
C ASP A 169 -9.93 -12.53 -13.06
N ASP A 170 -8.59 -12.61 -13.02
CA ASP A 170 -7.84 -12.73 -11.77
C ASP A 170 -7.53 -11.39 -11.11
N VAL A 171 -7.74 -10.30 -11.85
CA VAL A 171 -7.53 -8.94 -11.37
C VAL A 171 -8.82 -8.46 -10.71
N ILE A 172 -8.82 -8.41 -9.38
CA ILE A 172 -9.95 -7.90 -8.60
C ILE A 172 -9.63 -6.48 -8.14
N ILE A 173 -10.41 -5.52 -8.62
CA ILE A 173 -10.26 -4.10 -8.31
C ILE A 173 -11.25 -3.74 -7.20
N ASP A 174 -10.73 -3.41 -6.02
CA ASP A 174 -11.52 -2.90 -4.89
C ASP A 174 -11.24 -1.40 -4.72
N SER A 175 -12.30 -0.60 -4.57
CA SER A 175 -12.19 0.86 -4.46
C SER A 175 -11.51 1.33 -3.17
N ILE A 176 -11.52 0.51 -2.12
CA ILE A 176 -11.00 0.82 -0.79
C ILE A 176 -9.68 0.08 -0.54
N LYS A 177 -9.63 -1.22 -0.85
CA LYS A 177 -8.46 -2.08 -0.60
C LYS A 177 -7.44 -2.05 -1.74
N GLY A 178 -7.83 -1.55 -2.91
CA GLY A 178 -7.02 -1.53 -4.12
C GLY A 178 -7.06 -2.85 -4.90
N VAL A 179 -6.12 -3.01 -5.83
CA VAL A 179 -6.07 -4.19 -6.70
C VAL A 179 -5.48 -5.38 -5.98
N ARG A 180 -6.13 -6.53 -6.15
CA ARG A 180 -5.68 -7.84 -5.70
C ARG A 180 -5.63 -8.80 -6.89
N LEU A 181 -4.49 -9.45 -7.05
CA LEU A 181 -4.29 -10.52 -8.01
C LEU A 181 -4.59 -11.86 -7.32
N VAL A 182 -5.52 -12.63 -7.86
CA VAL A 182 -5.92 -13.93 -7.30
C VAL A 182 -5.22 -15.09 -8.00
N GLY A 183 -4.77 -14.89 -9.24
CA GLY A 183 -4.09 -15.90 -10.04
C GLY A 183 -2.67 -15.53 -10.43
N PRO A 184 -2.05 -16.36 -11.29
CA PRO A 184 -0.68 -16.17 -11.71
C PRO A 184 -0.51 -14.83 -12.42
N PHE A 185 0.58 -14.15 -12.10
CA PHE A 185 0.94 -12.84 -12.67
C PHE A 185 2.25 -12.88 -13.46
N ASP A 186 2.97 -13.99 -13.38
CA ASP A 186 4.21 -14.29 -14.10
C ASP A 186 4.31 -15.80 -14.39
N GLU A 187 5.30 -16.20 -15.19
CA GLU A 187 5.52 -17.60 -15.59
C GLU A 187 5.83 -18.50 -14.40
N GLU A 188 6.50 -17.98 -13.37
CA GLU A 188 6.83 -18.75 -12.17
C GLU A 188 5.58 -19.09 -11.36
N SER A 189 4.71 -18.10 -11.09
CA SER A 189 3.45 -18.31 -10.39
C SER A 189 2.47 -19.14 -11.22
N GLU A 190 2.54 -19.10 -12.55
CA GLU A 190 1.79 -20.00 -13.41
C GLU A 190 2.24 -21.45 -13.25
N ALA A 191 3.55 -21.72 -13.30
CA ALA A 191 4.06 -23.07 -13.08
C ALA A 191 3.68 -23.63 -11.69
N GLN A 192 3.72 -22.78 -10.66
CA GLN A 192 3.24 -23.15 -9.32
C GLN A 192 1.74 -23.46 -9.32
N MET A 193 0.94 -22.72 -10.10
CA MET A 193 -0.49 -22.95 -10.25
C MET A 193 -0.78 -24.27 -10.98
N GLU A 194 -0.02 -24.58 -12.04
CA GLU A 194 -0.12 -25.87 -12.75
C GLU A 194 0.24 -27.04 -11.83
N GLU A 195 1.30 -26.92 -11.02
CA GLU A 195 1.65 -27.91 -10.02
C GLU A 195 0.51 -28.09 -8.99
N MET A 196 -0.11 -27.00 -8.55
CA MET A 196 -1.26 -27.03 -7.62
C MET A 196 -2.48 -27.74 -8.22
N ILE A 197 -2.79 -27.47 -9.50
CA ILE A 197 -3.88 -28.13 -10.21
C ILE A 197 -3.59 -29.63 -10.36
N ALA A 198 -2.38 -30.00 -10.76
CA ALA A 198 -1.95 -31.40 -10.86
C ALA A 198 -1.98 -32.13 -9.50
N LEU A 199 -1.63 -31.42 -8.42
CA LEU A 199 -1.77 -31.93 -7.06
C LEU A 199 -3.25 -32.16 -6.69
N CYS A 200 -4.15 -31.24 -7.04
CA CYS A 200 -5.59 -31.41 -6.83
C CYS A 200 -6.14 -32.64 -7.57
N GLU A 201 -5.75 -32.83 -8.84
CA GLU A 201 -6.16 -34.03 -9.59
C GLU A 201 -5.63 -35.32 -8.96
N THR A 202 -4.38 -35.29 -8.49
CA THR A 202 -3.75 -36.42 -7.79
C THR A 202 -4.47 -36.74 -6.49
N LEU A 203 -4.92 -35.72 -5.74
CA LEU A 203 -5.68 -35.90 -4.50
C LEU A 203 -7.08 -36.49 -4.74
N LEU A 204 -7.79 -36.08 -5.80
CA LEU A 204 -9.06 -36.73 -6.17
C LEU A 204 -8.86 -38.22 -6.50
N MET A 205 -7.77 -38.55 -7.20
CA MET A 205 -7.42 -39.94 -7.48
C MET A 205 -7.02 -40.69 -6.21
N GLN A 206 -6.35 -40.02 -5.28
CA GLN A 206 -5.88 -40.60 -4.01
C GLN A 206 -7.06 -40.94 -3.11
N ASP A 207 -8.11 -40.12 -3.12
CA ASP A 207 -9.34 -40.34 -2.37
C ASP A 207 -10.00 -41.68 -2.73
N ALA A 208 -10.06 -42.01 -4.03
CA ALA A 208 -10.55 -43.30 -4.50
C ALA A 208 -9.71 -44.50 -4.02
N LEU A 209 -8.43 -44.31 -3.70
CA LEU A 209 -7.57 -45.34 -3.10
C LEU A 209 -7.78 -45.41 -1.59
N ASP A 210 -7.90 -44.26 -0.93
CA ASP A 210 -8.11 -44.14 0.51
C ASP A 210 -9.40 -44.85 0.92
N HIS A 211 -10.50 -44.67 0.18
CA HIS A 211 -11.78 -45.35 0.41
C HIS A 211 -11.74 -46.89 0.23
N ARG A 212 -10.79 -47.41 -0.57
CA ARG A 212 -10.65 -48.86 -0.83
C ARG A 212 -9.59 -49.54 0.03
N SER A 213 -8.93 -48.77 0.88
CA SER A 213 -7.83 -49.26 1.71
C SER A 213 -8.34 -49.47 3.12
N THR A 214 -8.01 -50.61 3.70
CA THR A 214 -8.37 -50.96 5.09
C THR A 214 -7.17 -50.85 6.03
N HIS A 215 -5.96 -50.85 5.48
CA HIS A 215 -4.70 -50.80 6.21
C HIS A 215 -3.73 -49.85 5.51
N ARG A 216 -2.80 -49.30 6.29
CA ARG A 216 -1.64 -48.56 5.81
C ARG A 216 -0.55 -49.52 5.32
N LEU A 217 0.51 -48.97 4.72
CA LEU A 217 1.65 -49.73 4.19
C LEU A 217 2.40 -50.53 5.27
N ASP A 218 2.43 -50.03 6.50
CA ASP A 218 3.01 -50.71 7.67
C ASP A 218 2.08 -51.77 8.27
N GLY A 219 0.91 -52.01 7.67
CA GLY A 219 -0.09 -52.96 8.14
C GLY A 219 -1.01 -52.42 9.24
N THR A 220 -0.87 -51.15 9.65
CA THR A 220 -1.77 -50.58 10.66
C THR A 220 -3.18 -50.39 10.09
N PRO A 221 -4.26 -50.80 10.79
CA PRO A 221 -5.62 -50.65 10.31
C PRO A 221 -6.05 -49.18 10.29
N LEU A 222 -6.76 -48.79 9.25
CA LEU A 222 -7.35 -47.47 9.11
C LEU A 222 -8.63 -47.39 9.94
N LYS A 223 -8.67 -46.44 10.90
CA LYS A 223 -9.83 -46.21 11.77
C LYS A 223 -10.87 -45.27 11.14
N GLU A 224 -10.42 -44.47 10.18
CA GLU A 224 -11.17 -43.42 9.50
C GLU A 224 -10.71 -43.38 8.04
N PRO A 225 -11.55 -42.86 7.12
CA PRO A 225 -11.12 -42.61 5.75
C PRO A 225 -9.93 -41.63 5.71
N GLY A 226 -9.17 -41.70 4.62
CA GLY A 226 -8.08 -40.78 4.36
C GLY A 226 -8.55 -39.33 4.18
N SER A 227 -7.59 -38.41 4.21
CA SER A 227 -7.85 -36.96 4.16
C SER A 227 -7.70 -36.35 2.76
N ALA A 228 -7.60 -37.17 1.71
CA ALA A 228 -7.34 -36.71 0.35
C ALA A 228 -8.39 -35.69 -0.15
N LEU A 229 -9.68 -35.97 -0.01
CA LEU A 229 -10.75 -35.03 -0.41
C LEU A 229 -10.76 -33.74 0.40
N LEU A 230 -10.42 -33.80 1.70
CA LEU A 230 -10.30 -32.60 2.54
C LEU A 230 -9.15 -31.71 2.05
N MET A 231 -8.00 -32.31 1.76
CA MET A 231 -6.85 -31.59 1.20
C MET A 231 -7.16 -31.00 -0.16
N PHE A 232 -7.82 -31.76 -1.04
CA PHE A 232 -8.29 -31.27 -2.33
C PHE A 232 -9.17 -30.02 -2.16
N SER A 233 -10.16 -30.09 -1.26
CA SER A 233 -11.09 -28.98 -1.02
C SER A 233 -10.37 -27.72 -0.51
N ALA A 234 -9.38 -27.90 0.37
CA ALA A 234 -8.57 -26.79 0.87
C ALA A 234 -7.72 -26.14 -0.25
N LEU A 235 -7.07 -26.95 -1.09
CA LEU A 235 -6.25 -26.45 -2.20
C LEU A 235 -7.09 -25.77 -3.30
N GLN A 236 -8.29 -26.27 -3.58
CA GLN A 236 -9.22 -25.63 -4.53
C GLN A 236 -9.59 -24.19 -4.12
N GLN A 237 -9.60 -23.87 -2.83
CA GLN A 237 -9.84 -22.49 -2.37
C GLN A 237 -8.68 -21.55 -2.68
N ALA A 238 -7.45 -22.06 -2.82
CA ALA A 238 -6.28 -21.29 -3.20
C ALA A 238 -6.18 -21.09 -4.73
N ILE A 239 -6.84 -21.94 -5.52
CA ILE A 239 -6.89 -21.82 -6.98
C ILE A 239 -7.85 -20.68 -7.37
N PRO A 240 -7.57 -19.89 -8.40
CA PRO A 240 -8.48 -18.86 -8.91
C PRO A 240 -9.79 -19.46 -9.42
N PRO A 241 -10.95 -18.79 -9.24
CA PRO A 241 -12.25 -19.34 -9.64
C PRO A 241 -12.33 -19.91 -11.06
N ARG A 242 -11.65 -19.29 -12.03
CA ARG A 242 -11.63 -19.74 -13.43
C ARG A 242 -10.97 -21.12 -13.65
N LEU A 243 -10.03 -21.50 -12.79
CA LEU A 243 -9.26 -22.76 -12.88
C LEU A 243 -9.80 -23.84 -11.94
N ARG A 244 -10.77 -23.50 -11.08
CA ARG A 244 -11.39 -24.46 -10.17
C ARG A 244 -12.21 -25.48 -10.94
N LEU A 245 -12.24 -26.70 -10.43
CA LEU A 245 -13.18 -27.70 -10.91
C LEU A 245 -14.59 -27.36 -10.41
N SER A 246 -15.58 -27.46 -11.29
CA SER A 246 -16.98 -27.38 -10.87
C SER A 246 -17.41 -28.64 -10.11
N ASP A 247 -18.47 -28.55 -9.31
CA ASP A 247 -18.99 -29.71 -8.56
C ASP A 247 -19.32 -30.89 -9.47
N ALA A 248 -19.87 -30.64 -10.66
CA ALA A 248 -20.12 -31.66 -11.67
C ALA A 248 -18.83 -32.30 -12.19
N GLN A 249 -17.80 -31.50 -12.45
CA GLN A 249 -16.48 -32.00 -12.88
C GLN A 249 -15.77 -32.81 -11.79
N ILE A 250 -15.95 -32.44 -10.53
CA ILE A 250 -15.45 -33.18 -9.36
C ILE A 250 -16.17 -34.53 -9.27
N ALA A 251 -17.51 -34.51 -9.30
CA ALA A 251 -18.32 -35.72 -9.21
C ALA A 251 -17.99 -36.73 -10.33
N VAL A 252 -17.88 -36.26 -11.58
CA VAL A 252 -17.51 -37.11 -12.73
C VAL A 252 -16.12 -37.73 -12.54
N ARG A 253 -15.14 -36.96 -12.04
CA ARG A 253 -13.78 -37.46 -11.76
C ARG A 253 -13.79 -38.52 -10.66
N LEU A 254 -14.49 -38.27 -9.55
CA LEU A 254 -14.62 -39.22 -8.45
C LEU A 254 -15.23 -40.54 -8.92
N MET A 255 -16.37 -40.51 -9.61
CA MET A 255 -17.01 -41.71 -10.19
C MET A 255 -16.05 -42.45 -11.14
N THR A 256 -15.38 -41.71 -12.02
CA THR A 256 -14.41 -42.28 -12.96
C THR A 256 -13.28 -43.01 -12.23
N TYR A 257 -12.73 -42.41 -11.17
CA TYR A 257 -11.65 -43.02 -10.40
C TYR A 257 -12.13 -44.19 -9.54
N GLU A 258 -13.35 -44.15 -9.00
CA GLU A 258 -14.01 -45.26 -8.31
C GLU A 258 -14.18 -46.49 -9.20
N ASP A 259 -14.50 -46.29 -10.48
CA ASP A 259 -14.64 -47.39 -11.44
C ASP A 259 -13.30 -48.01 -11.88
N TRP A 260 -12.17 -47.33 -11.67
CA TRP A 260 -10.87 -47.88 -12.09
C TRP A 260 -10.49 -49.14 -11.29
N PRO A 261 -9.94 -50.19 -11.95
CA PRO A 261 -9.36 -51.32 -11.23
C PRO A 261 -8.23 -50.87 -10.30
N LYS A 262 -8.16 -51.42 -9.08
CA LYS A 262 -7.16 -51.02 -8.05
C LYS A 262 -5.72 -51.04 -8.58
N ARG A 263 -5.37 -52.01 -9.43
CA ARG A 263 -4.03 -52.09 -10.07
C ARG A 263 -3.73 -50.89 -10.97
N ARG A 264 -4.72 -50.42 -11.74
CA ARG A 264 -4.61 -49.23 -12.59
C ARG A 264 -4.45 -47.99 -11.72
N LEU A 265 -5.29 -47.84 -10.69
CA LEU A 265 -5.26 -46.73 -9.74
C LEU A 265 -3.89 -46.58 -9.07
N LEU A 266 -3.33 -47.68 -8.53
CA LEU A 266 -2.01 -47.69 -7.91
C LEU A 266 -0.88 -47.28 -8.88
N LYS A 267 -0.95 -47.72 -10.14
CA LYS A 267 0.04 -47.34 -11.15
C LYS A 267 -0.06 -45.86 -11.50
N ALA A 268 -1.28 -45.36 -11.71
CA ALA A 268 -1.55 -43.97 -12.07
C ALA A 268 -1.15 -43.02 -10.93
N LEU A 269 -1.54 -43.31 -9.68
CA LEU A 269 -1.16 -42.53 -8.50
C LEU A 269 0.35 -42.46 -8.32
N HIS A 270 1.04 -43.59 -8.43
CA HIS A 270 2.50 -43.61 -8.32
C HIS A 270 3.15 -42.73 -9.40
N GLN A 271 2.65 -42.75 -10.64
CA GLN A 271 3.16 -41.89 -11.70
C GLN A 271 2.85 -40.41 -11.44
N ALA A 272 1.65 -40.10 -10.95
CA ALA A 272 1.23 -38.72 -10.65
C ALA A 272 2.07 -38.10 -9.52
N TRP A 273 2.21 -38.80 -8.40
CA TRP A 273 3.07 -38.38 -7.28
C TRP A 273 4.53 -38.19 -7.70
N HIS A 274 5.05 -39.04 -8.59
CA HIS A 274 6.41 -38.92 -9.09
C HIS A 274 6.61 -37.72 -10.04
N LYS A 275 5.59 -37.37 -10.83
CA LYS A 275 5.60 -36.17 -11.67
C LYS A 275 5.59 -34.88 -10.84
N LEU A 276 4.90 -34.90 -9.70
CA LEU A 276 4.88 -33.79 -8.73
C LEU A 276 6.16 -33.68 -7.88
N GLY A 277 7.21 -34.45 -8.18
CA GLY A 277 8.46 -34.44 -7.41
C GLY A 277 8.33 -35.03 -6.00
N LYS A 278 7.19 -35.66 -5.66
CA LYS A 278 6.90 -36.25 -4.34
C LYS A 278 6.65 -37.75 -4.48
N PRO A 279 7.67 -38.55 -4.81
CA PRO A 279 7.49 -39.97 -5.09
C PRO A 279 6.94 -40.71 -3.86
N MET A 280 5.75 -41.29 -4.01
CA MET A 280 5.08 -42.06 -2.96
C MET A 280 5.07 -43.56 -3.32
N PRO A 281 5.35 -44.47 -2.37
CA PRO A 281 5.18 -45.91 -2.58
C PRO A 281 3.75 -46.26 -3.00
N ARG A 282 3.59 -47.32 -3.80
CA ARG A 282 2.27 -47.80 -4.21
C ARG A 282 1.50 -48.30 -2.99
N GLY A 283 0.28 -47.81 -2.80
CA GLY A 283 -0.57 -48.18 -1.68
C GLY A 283 -0.44 -47.24 -0.48
N THR A 284 0.32 -46.15 -0.61
CA THR A 284 0.28 -45.05 0.36
C THR A 284 -1.15 -44.51 0.46
N VAL A 285 -1.64 -44.39 1.70
CA VAL A 285 -2.94 -43.80 2.04
C VAL A 285 -2.68 -42.50 2.79
N MET A 286 -3.53 -41.49 2.57
CA MET A 286 -3.35 -40.20 3.28
C MET A 286 -3.57 -40.36 4.79
N PRO A 287 -3.09 -39.39 5.60
CA PRO A 287 -3.37 -39.39 7.03
C PRO A 287 -4.87 -39.36 7.33
N ASN A 288 -5.25 -39.78 8.53
CA ASN A 288 -6.65 -39.82 8.95
C ASN A 288 -7.30 -38.43 8.85
N LEU A 289 -8.57 -38.41 8.48
CA LEU A 289 -9.35 -37.18 8.33
C LEU A 289 -9.29 -36.27 9.56
N SER A 290 -9.47 -36.82 10.76
CA SER A 290 -9.41 -36.07 12.02
C SER A 290 -8.07 -35.38 12.25
N THR A 291 -6.95 -36.09 12.01
CA THR A 291 -5.60 -35.54 12.18
C THR A 291 -5.35 -34.38 11.21
N THR A 292 -5.72 -34.56 9.94
CA THR A 292 -5.54 -33.53 8.91
C THR A 292 -6.45 -32.33 9.15
N ARG A 293 -7.70 -32.55 9.58
CA ARG A 293 -8.64 -31.48 9.95
C ARG A 293 -8.09 -30.58 11.04
N ASN A 294 -7.55 -31.16 12.12
CA ASN A 294 -7.00 -30.37 13.22
C ASN A 294 -5.79 -29.54 12.77
N ARG A 295 -4.89 -30.14 11.96
CA ARG A 295 -3.76 -29.41 11.38
C ARG A 295 -4.20 -28.27 10.47
N LEU A 296 -5.21 -28.49 9.63
CA LEU A 296 -5.72 -27.47 8.73
C LEU A 296 -6.40 -26.33 9.51
N ALA A 297 -7.21 -26.66 10.52
CA ALA A 297 -7.85 -25.70 11.39
C ALA A 297 -6.81 -24.81 12.12
N PHE A 298 -5.73 -25.43 12.60
CA PHE A 298 -4.59 -24.70 13.17
C PHE A 298 -3.97 -23.72 12.17
N LEU A 299 -3.66 -24.17 10.94
CA LEU A 299 -3.07 -23.31 9.92
C LEU A 299 -3.99 -22.15 9.52
N ILE A 300 -5.30 -22.39 9.44
CA ILE A 300 -6.30 -21.36 9.13
C ILE A 300 -6.36 -20.32 10.26
N ASP A 301 -6.46 -20.75 11.52
CA ASP A 301 -6.51 -19.84 12.66
C ASP A 301 -5.22 -19.01 12.78
N LEU A 302 -4.07 -19.64 12.52
CA LEU A 302 -2.78 -18.96 12.50
C LEU A 302 -2.70 -17.90 11.39
N ALA A 303 -3.14 -18.24 10.18
CA ALA A 303 -3.19 -17.29 9.06
C ALA A 303 -4.17 -16.13 9.32
N ALA A 304 -5.33 -16.41 9.92
CA ALA A 304 -6.30 -15.40 10.31
C ALA A 304 -5.73 -14.44 11.37
N ALA A 305 -5.02 -14.96 12.37
CA ALA A 305 -4.38 -14.15 13.39
C ALA A 305 -3.23 -13.29 12.81
N ALA A 306 -2.44 -13.83 11.88
CA ALA A 306 -1.38 -13.09 11.19
C ALA A 306 -1.94 -11.95 10.34
N THR A 307 -3.01 -12.20 9.58
CA THR A 307 -3.64 -11.18 8.73
C THR A 307 -4.34 -10.10 9.55
N ALA A 308 -4.83 -10.42 10.74
CA ALA A 308 -5.34 -9.45 11.71
C ALA A 308 -4.24 -8.67 12.45
N ASN A 309 -2.95 -8.98 12.19
CA ASN A 309 -1.80 -8.44 12.91
C ASN A 309 -1.87 -8.68 14.43
N ASN A 310 -2.54 -9.78 14.83
CA ASN A 310 -2.71 -10.21 16.21
C ASN A 310 -1.56 -11.10 16.71
N ILE A 311 -0.71 -11.57 15.81
CA ILE A 311 0.49 -12.37 16.13
C ILE A 311 1.73 -11.79 15.46
N ASP A 312 2.86 -11.82 16.16
CA ASP A 312 4.17 -11.50 15.59
C ASP A 312 4.81 -12.72 14.93
N MET A 313 4.54 -12.92 13.64
CA MET A 313 5.17 -13.98 12.86
C MET A 313 6.70 -13.89 12.81
N ARG A 314 7.30 -12.70 13.01
CA ARG A 314 8.76 -12.56 13.06
C ARG A 314 9.31 -13.05 14.40
N ALA A 315 8.57 -12.89 15.50
CA ALA A 315 8.94 -13.45 16.80
C ALA A 315 8.92 -14.98 16.77
N TRP A 316 7.89 -15.57 16.16
CA TRP A 316 7.84 -17.02 15.93
C TRP A 316 9.00 -17.52 15.05
N GLY A 317 9.32 -16.83 13.95
CA GLY A 317 10.47 -17.16 13.10
C GLY A 317 11.83 -17.07 13.81
N ARG A 318 11.93 -16.35 14.94
CA ARG A 318 13.11 -16.30 15.83
C ARG A 318 13.08 -17.36 16.93
N GLY A 319 12.12 -18.29 16.91
CA GLY A 319 11.95 -19.34 17.91
C GLY A 319 11.33 -18.85 19.23
N LYS A 320 10.70 -17.67 19.24
CA LYS A 320 10.04 -17.10 20.42
C LYS A 320 8.63 -16.62 20.05
N PRO A 321 7.66 -17.53 19.89
CA PRO A 321 6.27 -17.14 19.65
C PRO A 321 5.78 -16.24 20.78
N ASP A 322 4.95 -15.27 20.43
CA ASP A 322 4.23 -14.45 21.41
C ASP A 322 3.08 -15.23 22.03
N ASP A 323 2.53 -14.71 23.14
CA ASP A 323 1.46 -15.37 23.90
C ASP A 323 0.23 -15.65 23.02
N ALA A 324 -0.10 -14.75 22.09
CA ALA A 324 -1.19 -14.95 21.14
C ALA A 324 -0.94 -16.11 20.15
N THR A 325 0.31 -16.33 19.74
CA THR A 325 0.67 -17.53 18.96
C THR A 325 0.58 -18.78 19.83
N LEU A 326 1.05 -18.74 21.08
CA LEU A 326 0.97 -19.87 22.01
C LEU A 326 -0.47 -20.28 22.34
N ASP A 327 -1.38 -19.32 22.48
CA ASP A 327 -2.82 -19.59 22.68
C ASP A 327 -3.43 -20.37 21.52
N ILE A 328 -3.02 -20.07 20.27
CA ILE A 328 -3.47 -20.82 19.09
C ILE A 328 -2.90 -22.25 19.13
N PHE A 329 -1.65 -22.42 19.53
CA PHE A 329 -1.03 -23.73 19.71
C PHE A 329 -1.79 -24.57 20.75
N ASP A 330 -2.08 -23.99 21.91
CA ASP A 330 -2.82 -24.65 22.99
C ASP A 330 -4.26 -24.98 22.58
N LYS A 331 -4.95 -24.07 21.87
CA LYS A 331 -6.30 -24.31 21.32
C LYS A 331 -6.36 -25.56 20.43
N HIS A 332 -5.31 -25.81 19.66
CA HIS A 332 -5.23 -26.96 18.75
C HIS A 332 -4.48 -28.15 19.34
N GLY A 333 -4.06 -28.07 20.61
CA GLY A 333 -3.32 -29.13 21.31
C GLY A 333 -1.93 -29.40 20.70
N ILE A 334 -1.34 -28.43 20.02
CA ILE A 334 -0.01 -28.51 19.40
C ILE A 334 1.00 -27.94 20.40
N ARG A 335 1.98 -28.74 20.83
CA ARG A 335 3.06 -28.21 21.67
C ARG A 335 4.08 -27.48 20.81
N PHE A 336 4.38 -26.24 21.17
CA PHE A 336 5.56 -25.55 20.66
C PHE A 336 6.82 -26.18 21.29
N GLY A 337 7.84 -26.49 20.47
CA GLY A 337 9.03 -27.26 20.84
C GLY A 337 10.29 -26.42 20.82
#